data_AF-A0A7C3YJI6-F1
#
_entry.id   AF-A0A7C3YJI6-F1
#
_cell.length_a   1.000
_cell.length_b   1.000
_cell.length_c   1.000
_cell.angle_alpha   90.00
_cell.angle_beta   90.00
_cell.angle_gamma   90.00
#
_symmetry.space_group_name_H-M   'P 1'
#
loop_
_entity.id
_entity.type
_entity.pdbx_description
1 polymer ?
#
loop_
_entity_poly.entity_id
_entity_poly.type
_entity_poly.pdbx_seq_one_letter_code
_entity_poly.pdbx_strand_id
1 'polypeptide(L)'
;MKKFLRHLKSTNGIIALLLAVFFMGLITAGNLLAQLKKEEVDFEYMAAVTMKKGDVLWNLAEQYYKDPFKWKIIAEKNKIPNERRIPIGTVVYIPVEDAKKIAKEAEKEIEAKKVAVDECALKLAELQKELDRLKKEHEDALAKINDLMKIIAEKDGIIAELEAKIKALNKELEAQAELEARLEDMRVAAKGTAEKKDELTGALKEKDAAIAEKEAKISEMEWKLKNAQAELSRLEDANKELRMKIEKAEKERESVKREKEEKPVAKAKYVSDPRARIAAMAIALVGSIIWMASDK
;
A
#
# COMPACT_ATOMS: atom_id res chain seq x y z
N MET A 1 -32.25 72.74 -147.26
CA MET A 1 -32.93 72.57 -145.95
C MET A 1 -32.89 71.15 -145.35
N LYS A 2 -32.97 70.04 -146.11
CA LYS A 2 -33.02 68.66 -145.54
C LYS A 2 -31.74 68.14 -144.85
N LYS A 3 -30.55 68.73 -145.09
CA LYS A 3 -29.30 68.30 -144.43
C LYS A 3 -29.17 68.85 -142.99
N PHE A 4 -29.70 70.04 -142.71
CA PHE A 4 -29.58 70.70 -141.41
C PHE A 4 -30.49 70.06 -140.34
N LEU A 5 -31.69 69.63 -140.74
CA LEU A 5 -32.65 68.94 -139.87
C LEU A 5 -32.21 67.53 -139.42
N ARG A 6 -31.30 66.87 -140.16
CA ARG A 6 -30.75 65.57 -139.74
C ARG A 6 -29.69 65.70 -138.65
N HIS A 7 -28.93 66.80 -138.63
CA HIS A 7 -27.93 67.03 -137.59
C HIS A 7 -28.57 67.34 -136.23
N LEU A 8 -29.69 68.07 -136.18
CA LEU A 8 -30.38 68.42 -134.93
C LEU A 8 -30.91 67.19 -134.16
N LYS A 9 -31.32 66.12 -134.85
CA LYS A 9 -31.81 64.89 -134.19
C LYS A 9 -30.68 64.03 -133.61
N SER A 10 -29.50 64.04 -134.23
CA SER A 10 -28.34 63.27 -133.77
C SER A 10 -27.69 63.88 -132.54
N THR A 11 -27.67 65.21 -132.43
CA THR A 11 -27.07 65.93 -131.29
C THR A 11 -27.88 65.75 -130.01
N ASN A 12 -29.22 65.74 -130.10
CA ASN A 12 -30.08 65.58 -128.91
C ASN A 12 -29.98 64.18 -128.30
N GLY A 13 -29.78 63.13 -129.11
CA GLY A 13 -29.59 61.77 -128.61
C GLY A 13 -28.28 61.59 -127.84
N ILE A 14 -27.20 62.23 -128.30
CA ILE A 14 -25.89 62.18 -127.62
C ILE A 14 -25.94 62.94 -126.29
N ILE A 15 -26.61 64.09 -126.24
CA ILE A 15 -26.79 64.87 -125.01
C ILE A 15 -27.60 64.07 -123.97
N ALA A 16 -28.67 63.37 -124.38
CA ALA A 16 -29.46 62.54 -123.48
C ALA A 16 -28.66 61.37 -122.89
N LEU A 17 -27.78 60.74 -123.68
CA LEU A 17 -26.93 59.64 -123.20
C LEU A 17 -25.86 60.12 -122.21
N LEU A 18 -25.27 61.29 -122.45
CA LEU A 18 -24.31 61.91 -121.52
C LEU A 18 -24.97 62.31 -120.20
N LEU A 19 -26.20 62.84 -120.24
CA LEU A 19 -26.96 63.14 -119.03
C LEU A 19 -27.32 61.86 -118.25
N ALA A 20 -27.71 60.77 -118.93
CA ALA A 20 -28.01 59.51 -118.25
C ALA A 20 -26.80 58.91 -117.54
N VAL A 21 -25.62 58.94 -118.17
CA VAL A 21 -24.36 58.47 -117.54
C VAL A 21 -23.96 59.38 -116.38
N PHE A 22 -24.17 60.70 -116.50
CA PHE A 22 -23.92 61.67 -115.43
C PHE A 22 -24.84 61.45 -114.21
N PHE A 23 -26.14 61.23 -114.44
CA PHE A 23 -27.10 60.92 -113.38
C PHE A 23 -26.83 59.55 -112.73
N MET A 24 -26.41 58.54 -113.51
CA MET A 24 -26.00 57.25 -112.95
C MET A 24 -24.77 57.39 -112.05
N GLY A 25 -23.79 58.19 -112.47
CA GLY A 25 -22.60 58.54 -111.66
C GLY A 25 -22.94 59.26 -110.36
N LEU A 26 -23.89 60.21 -110.40
CA LEU A 26 -24.37 60.93 -109.22
C LEU A 26 -25.08 60.03 -108.20
N ILE A 27 -25.87 59.04 -108.66
CA ILE A 27 -26.54 58.09 -107.76
C ILE A 27 -25.51 57.21 -107.06
N THR A 28 -24.51 56.68 -107.78
CA THR A 28 -23.44 55.87 -107.17
C THR A 28 -22.55 56.69 -106.22
N ALA A 29 -22.25 57.94 -106.56
CA ALA A 29 -21.45 58.83 -105.71
C ALA A 29 -22.21 59.26 -104.44
N GLY A 30 -23.51 59.52 -104.54
CA GLY A 30 -24.36 59.86 -103.39
C GLY A 30 -24.44 58.75 -102.35
N ASN A 31 -24.49 57.48 -102.79
CA ASN A 31 -24.53 56.33 -101.88
C ASN A 31 -23.17 56.10 -101.18
N LEU A 32 -22.05 56.40 -101.85
CA LEU A 32 -20.72 56.37 -101.24
C LEU A 32 -20.51 57.53 -100.25
N LEU A 33 -20.99 58.74 -100.58
CA LEU A 33 -20.87 59.90 -99.71
C LEU A 33 -21.67 59.75 -98.41
N ALA A 34 -22.81 59.06 -98.45
CA ALA A 34 -23.63 58.77 -97.27
C ALA A 34 -22.91 57.86 -96.26
N GLN A 35 -21.95 57.04 -96.71
CA GLN A 35 -21.17 56.14 -95.86
C GLN A 35 -19.94 56.82 -95.21
N LEU A 36 -19.64 58.07 -95.57
CA LEU A 36 -18.43 58.79 -95.15
C LEU A 36 -18.71 59.96 -94.18
N LYS A 37 -19.89 60.03 -93.59
CA LYS A 37 -20.20 61.02 -92.56
C LYS A 37 -19.64 60.54 -91.22
N LYS A 38 -18.42 60.99 -90.87
CA LYS A 38 -17.81 60.79 -89.55
C LYS A 38 -18.64 61.57 -88.52
N GLU A 39 -19.42 60.85 -87.73
CA GLU A 39 -20.25 61.42 -86.67
C GLU A 39 -19.33 61.86 -85.51
N GLU A 40 -19.27 63.18 -85.24
CA GLU A 40 -18.50 63.71 -84.11
C GLU A 40 -19.27 63.45 -82.82
N VAL A 41 -18.64 62.71 -81.92
CA VAL A 41 -19.21 62.28 -80.64
C VAL A 41 -18.87 63.30 -79.55
N ASP A 42 -19.84 63.63 -78.70
CA ASP A 42 -19.80 64.72 -77.70
C ASP A 42 -19.23 64.32 -76.33
N PHE A 43 -18.62 63.14 -76.21
CA PHE A 43 -18.03 62.64 -74.96
C PHE A 43 -16.59 62.15 -75.15
N GLU A 44 -15.78 62.25 -74.07
CA GLU A 44 -14.43 61.70 -74.03
C GLU A 44 -14.50 60.17 -74.10
N TYR A 45 -13.83 59.57 -75.09
CA TYR A 45 -13.76 58.13 -75.26
C TYR A 45 -12.30 57.66 -75.26
N MET A 46 -12.03 56.48 -74.70
CA MET A 46 -10.68 55.91 -74.63
C MET A 46 -10.36 54.97 -75.79
N ALA A 47 -11.40 54.42 -76.42
CA ALA A 47 -11.24 53.54 -77.58
C ALA A 47 -12.46 53.71 -78.50
N ALA A 48 -12.21 53.65 -79.80
CA ALA A 48 -13.25 53.52 -80.82
C ALA A 48 -13.11 52.14 -81.46
N VAL A 49 -14.13 51.30 -81.33
CA VAL A 49 -14.09 49.91 -81.77
C VAL A 49 -15.10 49.70 -82.88
N THR A 50 -14.62 49.25 -84.04
CA THR A 50 -15.50 48.85 -85.14
C THR A 50 -16.01 47.43 -84.90
N MET A 51 -17.33 47.28 -84.82
CA MET A 51 -18.02 46.03 -84.52
C MET A 51 -17.82 44.99 -85.63
N LYS A 52 -17.30 43.81 -85.27
CA LYS A 52 -17.16 42.67 -86.18
C LYS A 52 -18.22 41.61 -85.88
N LYS A 53 -18.35 40.63 -86.79
CA LYS A 53 -19.27 39.50 -86.62
C LYS A 53 -18.93 38.74 -85.32
N GLY A 54 -19.90 38.67 -84.40
CA GLY A 54 -19.77 37.96 -83.13
C GLY A 54 -19.34 38.84 -81.95
N ASP A 55 -18.96 40.09 -82.20
CA ASP A 55 -18.69 41.04 -81.12
C ASP A 55 -20.00 41.49 -80.48
N VAL A 56 -19.99 41.62 -79.15
CA VAL A 56 -21.12 42.09 -78.35
C VAL A 56 -20.64 43.15 -77.37
N LEU A 57 -21.53 44.09 -76.99
CA LEU A 57 -21.19 45.15 -76.05
C LEU A 57 -20.73 44.62 -74.68
N TRP A 58 -21.21 43.43 -74.29
CA TRP A 58 -20.78 42.72 -73.07
C TRP A 58 -19.28 42.47 -73.05
N ASN A 59 -18.74 41.94 -74.16
CA ASN A 59 -17.31 41.63 -74.27
C ASN A 59 -16.47 42.91 -74.33
N LEU A 60 -17.01 43.98 -74.95
CA LEU A 60 -16.35 45.29 -74.92
C LEU A 60 -16.31 45.86 -73.49
N ALA A 61 -17.41 45.79 -72.74
CA ALA A 61 -17.44 46.22 -71.36
C ALA A 61 -16.50 45.39 -70.46
N GLU A 62 -16.47 44.07 -70.64
CA GLU A 62 -15.54 43.18 -69.96
C GLU A 62 -14.09 43.50 -70.31
N GLN A 63 -13.79 43.76 -71.59
CA GLN A 63 -12.44 44.03 -72.02
C GLN A 63 -11.91 45.36 -71.47
N TYR A 64 -12.72 46.42 -71.57
CA TYR A 64 -12.32 47.81 -71.34
C TYR A 64 -12.61 48.31 -69.93
N TYR A 65 -13.74 47.92 -69.33
CA TYR A 65 -14.10 48.29 -67.96
C TYR A 65 -13.83 47.19 -66.94
N LYS A 66 -13.39 45.99 -67.36
CA LYS A 66 -13.25 44.78 -66.52
C LYS A 66 -14.53 44.41 -65.78
N ASP A 67 -15.65 44.90 -66.27
CA ASP A 67 -16.97 44.70 -65.70
C ASP A 67 -17.96 44.54 -66.86
N PRO A 68 -18.32 43.30 -67.18
CA PRO A 68 -19.20 43.03 -68.30
C PRO A 68 -20.57 43.70 -68.18
N PHE A 69 -21.08 43.96 -66.97
CA PHE A 69 -22.40 44.56 -66.74
C PHE A 69 -22.50 46.02 -67.21
N LYS A 70 -21.37 46.67 -67.50
CA LYS A 70 -21.29 48.07 -67.96
C LYS A 70 -21.55 48.26 -69.45
N TRP A 71 -21.89 47.20 -70.18
CA TRP A 71 -22.29 47.27 -71.58
C TRP A 71 -23.47 48.24 -71.82
N LYS A 72 -24.34 48.41 -70.82
CA LYS A 72 -25.49 49.33 -70.86
C LYS A 72 -25.05 50.79 -71.05
N ILE A 73 -23.96 51.19 -70.41
CA ILE A 73 -23.41 52.56 -70.50
C ILE A 73 -22.87 52.80 -71.90
N ILE A 74 -22.19 51.80 -72.47
CA ILE A 74 -21.69 51.86 -73.86
C ILE A 74 -22.88 52.03 -74.82
N ALA A 75 -23.93 51.23 -74.66
CA ALA A 75 -25.14 51.33 -75.49
C ALA A 75 -25.80 52.71 -75.41
N GLU A 76 -25.99 53.22 -74.19
CA GLU A 76 -26.64 54.50 -73.91
C GLU A 76 -25.86 55.68 -74.50
N LYS A 77 -24.54 55.75 -74.24
CA LYS A 77 -23.70 56.86 -74.71
C LYS A 77 -23.57 56.89 -76.23
N ASN A 78 -23.46 55.73 -76.87
CA ASN A 78 -23.42 55.62 -78.33
C ASN A 78 -24.81 55.69 -78.97
N LYS A 79 -25.88 55.91 -78.19
CA LYS A 79 -27.27 56.00 -78.65
C LYS A 79 -27.66 54.82 -79.53
N ILE A 80 -27.19 53.61 -79.17
CA ILE A 80 -27.42 52.40 -79.96
C ILE A 80 -28.90 52.02 -79.84
N PRO A 81 -29.67 52.05 -80.95
CA PRO A 81 -31.13 51.89 -80.87
C PRO A 81 -31.59 50.46 -80.60
N ASN A 82 -30.76 49.46 -80.92
CA ASN A 82 -31.03 48.07 -80.60
C ASN A 82 -29.74 47.35 -80.21
N GLU A 83 -29.60 47.09 -78.92
CA GLU A 83 -28.39 46.55 -78.31
C GLU A 83 -28.20 45.06 -78.63
N ARG A 84 -29.28 44.36 -79.00
CA ARG A 84 -29.25 42.94 -79.42
C ARG A 84 -28.87 42.76 -80.88
N ARG A 85 -28.92 43.84 -81.69
CA ARG A 85 -28.63 43.77 -83.13
C ARG A 85 -27.88 45.02 -83.59
N ILE A 86 -26.57 44.99 -83.40
CA ILE A 86 -25.66 46.03 -83.86
C ILE A 86 -25.11 45.64 -85.24
N PRO A 87 -25.25 46.50 -86.27
CA PRO A 87 -24.69 46.22 -87.59
C PRO A 87 -23.18 46.03 -87.57
N ILE A 88 -22.68 45.09 -88.39
CA ILE A 88 -21.24 44.92 -88.59
C ILE A 88 -20.71 46.17 -89.29
N GLY A 89 -19.60 46.70 -88.78
CA GLY A 89 -18.99 47.95 -89.26
C GLY A 89 -19.41 49.19 -88.45
N THR A 90 -20.38 49.09 -87.52
CA THR A 90 -20.71 50.19 -86.61
C THR A 90 -19.52 50.51 -85.71
N VAL A 91 -19.15 51.78 -85.62
CA VAL A 91 -18.10 52.26 -84.71
C VAL A 91 -18.74 52.57 -83.36
N VAL A 92 -18.27 51.90 -82.31
CA VAL A 92 -18.71 52.07 -80.93
C VAL A 92 -17.58 52.71 -80.13
N TYR A 93 -17.87 53.86 -79.52
CA TYR A 93 -16.95 54.64 -78.72
C TYR A 93 -17.08 54.25 -77.25
N ILE A 94 -15.97 54.05 -76.55
CA ILE A 94 -15.96 53.60 -75.16
C ILE A 94 -15.70 54.81 -74.23
N PRO A 95 -16.70 55.30 -73.46
CA PRO A 95 -16.56 56.48 -72.59
C PRO A 95 -15.45 56.37 -71.51
N VAL A 96 -14.74 57.49 -71.23
CA VAL A 96 -13.65 57.56 -70.22
C VAL A 96 -14.15 57.88 -68.80
N GLU A 97 -15.20 58.69 -68.67
CA GLU A 97 -15.63 59.26 -67.37
C GLU A 97 -15.99 58.18 -66.34
N ASP A 98 -16.62 57.10 -66.78
CA ASP A 98 -16.97 55.96 -65.91
C ASP A 98 -15.75 55.08 -65.59
N ALA A 99 -14.79 54.93 -66.51
CA ALA A 99 -13.53 54.23 -66.23
C ALA A 99 -12.74 54.91 -65.09
N LYS A 100 -12.72 56.25 -65.05
CA LYS A 100 -12.08 57.03 -63.98
C LYS A 100 -12.79 56.84 -62.63
N LYS A 101 -14.13 56.82 -62.63
CA LYS A 101 -14.92 56.57 -61.40
C LYS A 101 -14.70 55.16 -60.85
N ILE A 102 -14.68 54.16 -61.74
CA ILE A 102 -14.41 52.76 -61.39
C ILE A 102 -13.01 52.59 -60.82
N ALA A 103 -12.00 53.21 -61.44
CA ALA A 103 -10.63 53.17 -60.92
C ALA A 103 -10.56 53.77 -59.51
N LYS A 104 -11.22 54.91 -59.27
CA LYS A 104 -11.24 55.55 -57.95
C LYS A 104 -11.98 54.73 -56.88
N GLU A 105 -13.05 54.04 -57.25
CA GLU A 105 -13.78 53.14 -56.34
C GLU A 105 -12.96 51.88 -56.04
N ALA A 106 -12.31 51.30 -57.05
CA ALA A 106 -11.41 50.15 -56.90
C ALA A 106 -10.18 50.50 -56.04
N GLU A 107 -9.58 51.68 -56.22
CA GLU A 107 -8.47 52.16 -55.39
C GLU A 107 -8.88 52.30 -53.92
N LYS A 108 -10.07 52.84 -53.63
CA LYS A 108 -10.60 52.91 -52.27
C LYS A 108 -10.80 51.53 -51.66
N GLU A 109 -11.33 50.58 -52.43
CA GLU A 109 -11.54 49.20 -51.95
C GLU A 109 -10.21 48.47 -51.73
N ILE A 110 -9.23 48.68 -52.61
CA ILE A 110 -7.87 48.15 -52.45
C ILE A 110 -7.23 48.73 -51.18
N GLU A 111 -7.37 50.03 -50.94
CA GLU A 111 -6.81 50.66 -49.75
C GLU A 111 -7.49 50.16 -48.47
N ALA A 112 -8.82 50.03 -48.47
CA ALA A 112 -9.56 49.44 -47.36
C ALA A 112 -9.13 47.99 -47.10
N LYS A 113 -8.92 47.19 -48.15
CA LYS A 113 -8.42 45.81 -48.04
C LYS A 113 -6.98 45.76 -47.55
N LYS A 114 -6.10 46.68 -47.95
CA LYS A 114 -4.73 46.77 -47.43
C LYS A 114 -4.72 47.04 -45.94
N VAL A 115 -5.49 48.03 -45.46
CA VAL A 115 -5.62 48.32 -44.02
C VAL A 115 -6.11 47.09 -43.26
N ALA A 116 -7.11 46.38 -43.78
CA ALA A 116 -7.58 45.14 -43.17
C ALA A 116 -6.52 44.02 -43.16
N VAL A 117 -5.69 43.93 -44.20
CA VAL A 117 -4.56 42.99 -44.27
C VAL A 117 -3.48 43.36 -43.26
N ASP A 118 -3.15 44.64 -43.11
CA ASP A 118 -2.16 45.13 -42.13
C ASP A 118 -2.64 44.88 -40.69
N GLU A 119 -3.92 45.13 -40.40
CA GLU A 119 -4.52 44.77 -39.10
C GLU A 119 -4.49 43.26 -38.85
N CYS A 120 -4.75 42.45 -39.87
CA CYS A 120 -4.68 41.00 -39.77
C CYS A 120 -3.24 40.52 -39.53
N ALA A 121 -2.26 41.13 -40.20
CA ALA A 121 -0.85 40.85 -40.03
C ALA A 121 -0.37 41.19 -38.61
N LEU A 122 -0.83 42.31 -38.03
CA LEU A 122 -0.56 42.67 -36.64
C LEU A 122 -1.14 41.64 -35.66
N LYS A 123 -2.40 41.24 -35.84
CA LYS A 123 -3.03 40.19 -35.01
C LYS A 123 -2.31 38.84 -35.12
N LEU A 124 -1.88 38.46 -36.33
CA LEU A 124 -1.08 37.26 -36.54
C LEU A 124 0.26 37.32 -35.81
N ALA A 125 0.92 38.48 -35.84
CA ALA A 125 2.18 38.68 -35.12
C ALA A 125 2.00 38.64 -33.59
N GLU A 126 0.90 39.18 -33.06
CA GLU A 126 0.55 39.09 -31.64
C GLU A 126 0.26 37.65 -31.21
N LEU A 127 -0.58 36.93 -31.96
CA LEU A 127 -0.87 35.53 -31.70
C LEU A 127 0.38 34.65 -31.77
N GLN A 128 1.30 34.94 -32.70
CA GLN A 128 2.56 34.22 -32.78
C GLN A 128 3.43 34.43 -31.53
N LYS A 129 3.48 35.66 -31.00
CA LYS A 129 4.19 35.95 -29.74
C LYS A 129 3.57 35.23 -28.55
N GLU A 130 2.23 35.19 -28.48
CA GLU A 130 1.52 34.46 -27.44
C GLU A 130 1.79 32.96 -27.53
N LEU A 131 1.78 32.40 -28.75
CA LEU A 131 2.11 30.99 -28.98
C LEU A 131 3.53 30.66 -28.51
N ASP A 132 4.50 31.50 -28.82
CA ASP A 132 5.89 31.29 -28.42
C ASP A 132 6.08 31.41 -26.90
N ARG A 133 5.35 32.35 -26.26
CA ARG A 133 5.30 32.47 -24.81
C ARG A 133 4.70 31.21 -24.17
N LEU A 134 3.56 30.74 -24.65
CA LEU A 134 2.89 29.55 -24.14
C LEU A 134 3.73 28.29 -24.31
N LYS A 135 4.44 28.15 -25.43
CA LYS A 135 5.38 27.05 -25.64
C LYS A 135 6.49 27.05 -24.60
N LYS A 136 7.08 28.21 -24.32
CA LYS A 136 8.11 28.35 -23.29
C LYS A 136 7.57 27.98 -21.90
N GLU A 137 6.39 28.49 -21.54
CA GLU A 137 5.75 28.17 -20.26
C GLU A 137 5.45 26.66 -20.13
N HIS A 138 5.06 26.01 -21.23
CA HIS A 138 4.86 24.56 -21.29
C HIS A 138 6.17 23.78 -21.13
N GLU A 139 7.25 24.20 -21.78
CA GLU A 139 8.59 23.59 -21.60
C GLU A 139 9.08 23.72 -20.16
N ASP A 140 8.93 24.90 -19.55
CA ASP A 140 9.27 25.13 -18.14
C ASP A 140 8.40 24.25 -17.21
N ALA A 141 7.12 24.06 -17.53
CA ALA A 141 6.24 23.17 -16.79
C ALA A 141 6.65 21.69 -16.93
N LEU A 142 7.03 21.24 -18.12
CA LEU A 142 7.57 19.90 -18.34
C LEU A 142 8.86 19.66 -17.55
N ALA A 143 9.77 20.64 -17.52
CA ALA A 143 10.99 20.55 -16.73
C ALA A 143 10.66 20.38 -15.23
N LYS A 144 9.73 21.18 -14.68
CA LYS A 144 9.27 21.04 -13.30
C LYS A 144 8.63 19.68 -13.03
N ILE A 145 7.84 19.15 -13.97
CA ILE A 145 7.22 17.82 -13.84
C ILE A 145 8.31 16.75 -13.75
N ASN A 146 9.34 16.80 -14.58
CA ASN A 146 10.44 15.85 -14.55
C ASN A 146 11.22 15.92 -13.23
N ASP A 147 11.50 17.12 -12.73
CA ASP A 147 12.16 17.32 -11.43
C ASP A 147 11.30 16.76 -10.28
N LEU A 148 10.00 17.03 -10.30
CA LEU A 148 9.06 16.48 -9.32
C LEU A 148 8.98 14.95 -9.39
N MET A 149 9.00 14.37 -10.59
CA MET A 149 9.03 12.91 -10.77
C MET A 149 10.30 12.30 -10.18
N LYS A 150 11.45 12.96 -10.34
CA LYS A 150 12.71 12.52 -9.72
C LYS A 150 12.62 12.56 -8.19
N ILE A 151 12.08 13.65 -7.63
CA ILE A 151 11.88 13.79 -6.18
C ILE A 151 10.91 12.71 -5.66
N ILE A 152 9.86 12.38 -6.40
CA ILE A 152 8.93 11.31 -6.03
C ILE A 152 9.66 9.96 -6.00
N ALA A 153 10.44 9.63 -7.03
CA ALA A 153 11.21 8.39 -7.07
C ALA A 153 12.23 8.28 -5.91
N GLU A 154 12.90 9.39 -5.55
CA GLU A 154 13.79 9.45 -4.39
C GLU A 154 13.02 9.20 -3.09
N LYS A 155 11.83 9.80 -2.93
CA LYS A 155 10.97 9.59 -1.76
C LYS A 155 10.44 8.17 -1.67
N ASP A 156 10.04 7.56 -2.79
CA ASP A 156 9.59 6.16 -2.83
C ASP A 156 10.72 5.21 -2.40
N GLY A 157 11.97 5.51 -2.80
CA GLY A 157 13.15 4.78 -2.32
C GLY A 157 13.33 4.87 -0.80
N ILE A 158 13.18 6.07 -0.22
CA ILE A 158 13.25 6.28 1.23
C ILE A 158 12.12 5.54 1.96
N ILE A 159 10.89 5.56 1.42
CA ILE A 159 9.75 4.84 2.00
C ILE A 159 10.03 3.34 2.04
N ALA A 160 10.52 2.75 0.95
CA ALA A 160 10.87 1.33 0.90
C ALA A 160 11.97 0.96 1.92
N GLU A 161 12.97 1.82 2.13
CA GLU A 161 14.00 1.61 3.14
C GLU A 161 13.42 1.65 4.57
N LEU A 162 12.54 2.62 4.85
CA LEU A 162 11.87 2.75 6.14
C LEU A 162 10.94 1.55 6.42
N GLU A 163 10.19 1.08 5.43
CA GLU A 163 9.36 -0.11 5.55
C GLU A 163 10.20 -1.37 5.86
N ALA A 164 11.34 -1.52 5.21
CA ALA A 164 12.27 -2.60 5.50
C ALA A 164 12.82 -2.52 6.94
N LYS A 165 13.18 -1.32 7.41
CA LYS A 165 13.62 -1.08 8.79
C LYS A 165 12.52 -1.39 9.81
N ILE A 166 11.29 -0.94 9.58
CA ILE A 166 10.13 -1.24 10.45
C ILE A 166 9.91 -2.75 10.53
N LYS A 167 9.97 -3.45 9.39
CA LYS A 167 9.82 -4.91 9.36
C LYS A 167 10.92 -5.62 10.14
N ALA A 168 12.16 -5.14 10.08
CA ALA A 168 13.27 -5.70 10.85
C ALA A 168 13.07 -5.46 12.35
N LEU A 169 12.74 -4.22 12.76
CA LEU A 169 12.49 -3.88 14.16
C LEU A 169 11.31 -4.65 14.76
N ASN A 170 10.24 -4.87 13.99
CA ASN A 170 9.11 -5.67 14.46
C ASN A 170 9.51 -7.13 14.73
N LYS A 171 10.36 -7.72 13.89
CA LYS A 171 10.90 -9.07 14.15
C LYS A 171 11.79 -9.11 15.39
N GLU A 172 12.60 -8.08 15.62
CA GLU A 172 13.41 -7.97 16.83
C GLU A 172 12.53 -7.85 18.08
N LEU A 173 11.44 -7.08 18.00
CA LEU A 173 10.48 -6.95 19.10
C LEU A 173 9.77 -8.28 19.40
N GLU A 174 9.36 -9.03 18.38
CA GLU A 174 8.80 -10.38 18.55
C GLU A 174 9.80 -11.32 19.24
N ALA A 175 11.08 -11.31 18.81
CA ALA A 175 12.13 -12.10 19.44
C ALA A 175 12.40 -11.68 20.90
N GLN A 176 12.28 -10.39 21.21
CA GLN A 176 12.38 -9.89 22.59
C GLN A 176 11.20 -10.37 23.45
N ALA A 177 9.98 -10.35 22.92
CA ALA A 177 8.80 -10.86 23.64
C ALA A 177 8.92 -12.36 23.95
N GLU A 178 9.46 -13.16 23.02
CA GLU A 178 9.76 -14.59 23.26
C GLU A 178 10.82 -14.78 24.35
N LEU A 179 11.86 -13.95 24.36
CA LEU A 179 12.90 -13.99 25.39
C LEU A 179 12.32 -13.64 26.78
N GLU A 180 11.45 -12.63 26.85
CA GLU A 180 10.77 -12.24 28.10
C GLU A 180 9.87 -13.36 28.63
N ALA A 181 9.09 -14.02 27.75
CA ALA A 181 8.28 -15.17 28.13
C ALA A 181 9.15 -16.30 28.71
N ARG A 182 10.28 -16.60 28.07
CA ARG A 182 11.23 -17.61 28.55
C ARG A 182 11.88 -17.24 29.89
N LEU A 183 12.17 -15.95 30.11
CA LEU A 183 12.68 -15.46 31.39
C LEU A 183 11.64 -15.61 32.50
N GLU A 184 10.36 -15.39 32.20
CA GLU A 184 9.28 -15.58 33.15
C GLU A 184 9.09 -17.05 33.53
N ASP A 185 9.11 -17.96 32.55
CA ASP A 185 9.10 -19.41 32.80
C ASP A 185 10.29 -19.83 33.69
N MET A 186 11.48 -19.29 33.42
CA MET A 186 12.65 -19.53 34.26
C MET A 186 12.49 -18.99 35.69
N ARG A 187 11.84 -17.83 35.87
CA ARG A 187 11.56 -17.28 37.20
C ARG A 187 10.59 -18.14 37.98
N VAL A 188 9.52 -18.62 37.34
CA VAL A 188 8.56 -19.54 37.96
C VAL A 188 9.25 -20.84 38.37
N ALA A 189 10.09 -21.41 37.49
CA ALA A 189 10.88 -22.58 37.82
C ALA A 189 11.83 -22.33 39.00
N ALA A 190 12.54 -21.19 39.01
CA ALA A 190 13.43 -20.80 40.10
C ALA A 190 12.69 -20.66 41.43
N LYS A 191 11.50 -20.05 41.43
CA LYS A 191 10.64 -19.94 42.61
C LYS A 191 10.22 -21.31 43.12
N GLY A 192 9.77 -22.21 42.24
CA GLY A 192 9.44 -23.58 42.61
C GLY A 192 10.63 -24.36 43.18
N THR A 193 11.85 -24.13 42.69
CA THR A 193 13.05 -24.74 43.28
C THR A 193 13.40 -24.14 44.66
N ALA A 194 13.15 -22.85 44.88
CA ALA A 194 13.35 -22.21 46.17
C ALA A 194 12.37 -22.75 47.22
N GLU A 195 11.09 -22.87 46.86
CA GLU A 195 10.05 -23.46 47.73
C GLU A 195 10.40 -24.90 48.11
N LYS A 196 10.82 -25.73 47.14
CA LYS A 196 11.30 -27.11 47.42
C LYS A 196 12.52 -27.12 48.34
N LYS A 197 13.43 -26.15 48.20
CA LYS A 197 14.59 -26.03 49.10
C LYS A 197 14.13 -25.71 50.52
N ASP A 198 13.19 -24.80 50.68
CA ASP A 198 12.65 -24.44 52.00
C ASP A 198 11.90 -25.62 52.64
N GLU A 199 11.10 -26.36 51.88
CA GLU A 199 10.45 -27.61 52.31
C GLU A 199 11.47 -28.64 52.79
N LEU A 200 12.50 -28.92 51.99
CA LEU A 200 13.57 -29.85 52.35
C LEU A 200 14.32 -29.39 53.60
N THR A 201 14.56 -28.08 53.74
CA THR A 201 15.23 -27.51 54.92
C THR A 201 14.37 -27.65 56.17
N GLY A 202 13.05 -27.47 56.05
CA GLY A 202 12.08 -27.72 57.12
C GLY A 202 12.06 -29.19 57.54
N ALA A 203 11.99 -30.11 56.58
CA ALA A 203 12.03 -31.55 56.82
C ALA A 203 13.34 -31.99 57.49
N LEU A 204 14.47 -31.38 57.12
CA LEU A 204 15.77 -31.67 57.71
C LEU A 204 15.80 -31.29 59.20
N LYS A 205 15.29 -30.09 59.54
CA LYS A 205 15.16 -29.66 60.95
C LYS A 205 14.27 -30.58 61.78
N GLU A 206 13.16 -31.06 61.20
CA GLU A 206 12.27 -32.01 61.88
C GLU A 206 12.98 -33.34 62.14
N LYS A 207 13.75 -33.84 61.16
CA LYS A 207 14.58 -35.04 61.34
C LYS A 207 15.66 -34.83 62.39
N ASP A 208 16.33 -33.69 62.40
CA ASP A 208 17.34 -33.35 63.42
C ASP A 208 16.72 -33.30 64.83
N ALA A 209 15.53 -32.70 64.98
CA ALA A 209 14.80 -32.68 66.25
C ALA A 209 14.41 -34.09 66.70
N ALA A 210 13.96 -34.95 65.78
CA ALA A 210 13.63 -36.34 66.08
C ALA A 210 14.87 -37.17 66.46
N ILE A 211 16.03 -36.88 65.84
CA ILE A 211 17.31 -37.49 66.21
C ILE A 211 17.68 -37.06 67.63
N ALA A 212 17.63 -35.76 67.95
CA ALA A 212 17.93 -35.26 69.29
C ALA A 212 17.02 -35.87 70.38
N GLU A 213 15.72 -36.04 70.11
CA GLU A 213 14.81 -36.73 71.03
C GLU A 213 15.22 -38.19 71.25
N LYS A 214 15.60 -38.90 70.17
CA LYS A 214 16.06 -40.28 70.26
C LYS A 214 17.38 -40.38 71.03
N GLU A 215 18.32 -39.47 70.82
CA GLU A 215 19.59 -39.41 71.54
C GLU A 215 19.38 -39.17 73.05
N ALA A 216 18.43 -38.31 73.41
CA ALA A 216 18.06 -38.09 74.81
C ALA A 216 17.48 -39.37 75.45
N LYS A 217 16.61 -40.09 74.73
CA LYS A 217 16.06 -41.38 75.20
C LYS A 217 17.15 -42.44 75.34
N ILE A 218 18.09 -42.51 74.40
CA ILE A 218 19.24 -43.42 74.49
C ILE A 218 20.03 -43.11 75.76
N SER A 219 20.35 -41.84 76.00
CA SER A 219 21.08 -41.40 77.20
C SER A 219 20.35 -41.76 78.50
N GLU A 220 19.03 -41.61 78.53
CA GLU A 220 18.20 -42.01 79.68
C GLU A 220 18.22 -43.53 79.90
N MET A 221 18.07 -44.31 78.83
CA MET A 221 18.14 -45.77 78.90
C MET A 221 19.53 -46.24 79.34
N GLU A 222 20.60 -45.62 78.86
CA GLU A 222 21.97 -45.91 79.28
C GLU A 222 22.18 -45.64 80.77
N TRP A 223 21.65 -44.52 81.29
CA TRP A 223 21.68 -44.23 82.71
C TRP A 223 20.93 -45.28 83.53
N LYS A 224 19.72 -45.66 83.09
CA LYS A 224 18.93 -46.73 83.72
C LYS A 224 19.67 -48.06 83.71
N LEU A 225 20.26 -48.43 82.58
CA LEU A 225 21.05 -49.65 82.42
C LEU A 225 22.22 -49.68 83.39
N LYS A 226 22.96 -48.57 83.51
CA LYS A 226 24.09 -48.43 84.43
C LYS A 226 23.67 -48.56 85.89
N ASN A 227 22.54 -47.97 86.27
CA ASN A 227 22.03 -48.08 87.63
C ASN A 227 21.56 -49.51 87.94
N ALA A 228 20.83 -50.13 87.01
CA ALA A 228 20.44 -51.54 87.13
C ALA A 228 21.66 -52.47 87.22
N GLN A 229 22.71 -52.23 86.44
CA GLN A 229 23.99 -52.96 86.54
C GLN A 229 24.65 -52.80 87.92
N ALA A 230 24.64 -51.58 88.48
CA ALA A 230 25.18 -51.34 89.82
C ALA A 230 24.37 -52.06 90.91
N GLU A 231 23.03 -52.10 90.80
CA GLU A 231 22.19 -52.89 91.70
C GLU A 231 22.45 -54.38 91.57
N LEU A 232 22.61 -54.88 90.34
CA LEU A 232 22.89 -56.29 90.08
C LEU A 232 24.23 -56.70 90.73
N SER A 233 25.26 -55.88 90.61
CA SER A 233 26.55 -56.08 91.30
C SER A 233 26.40 -56.10 92.84
N ARG A 234 25.60 -55.19 93.42
CA ARG A 234 25.33 -55.20 94.87
C ARG A 234 24.59 -56.46 95.32
N LEU A 235 23.62 -56.91 94.53
CA LEU A 235 22.87 -58.14 94.80
C LEU A 235 23.76 -59.38 94.65
N GLU A 236 24.69 -59.38 93.71
CA GLU A 236 25.71 -60.43 93.57
C GLU A 236 26.63 -60.48 94.79
N ASP A 237 27.12 -59.34 95.26
CA ASP A 237 27.93 -59.25 96.49
C ASP A 237 27.15 -59.71 97.72
N ALA A 238 25.89 -59.28 97.87
CA ALA A 238 25.01 -59.73 98.94
C ALA A 238 24.74 -61.24 98.87
N ASN A 239 24.50 -61.80 97.67
CA ASN A 239 24.36 -63.24 97.47
C ASN A 239 25.65 -63.99 97.84
N LYS A 240 26.82 -63.43 97.52
CA LYS A 240 28.12 -64.00 97.91
C LYS A 240 28.30 -63.97 99.42
N GLU A 241 27.95 -62.88 100.09
CA GLU A 241 27.99 -62.76 101.55
C GLU A 241 27.02 -63.72 102.23
N LEU A 242 25.80 -63.83 101.72
CA LEU A 242 24.81 -64.79 102.21
C LEU A 242 25.30 -66.23 102.03
N ARG A 243 25.91 -66.58 100.89
CA ARG A 243 26.55 -67.88 100.70
C ARG A 243 27.66 -68.14 101.71
N MET A 244 28.53 -67.16 101.99
CA MET A 244 29.55 -67.28 103.04
C MET A 244 28.95 -67.45 104.44
N LYS A 245 27.84 -66.74 104.75
CA LYS A 245 27.12 -66.91 106.02
C LYS A 245 26.46 -68.27 106.12
N ILE A 246 25.88 -68.78 105.03
CA ILE A 246 25.32 -70.14 104.96
C ILE A 246 26.43 -71.15 105.17
N GLU A 247 27.56 -71.03 104.48
CA GLU A 247 28.72 -71.92 104.65
C GLU A 247 29.26 -71.88 106.09
N LYS A 248 29.34 -70.69 106.70
CA LYS A 248 29.75 -70.54 108.10
C LYS A 248 28.73 -71.18 109.04
N ALA A 249 27.44 -70.95 108.84
CA ALA A 249 26.37 -71.55 109.63
C ALA A 249 26.30 -73.07 109.44
N GLU A 250 26.65 -73.59 108.26
CA GLU A 250 26.81 -75.02 107.98
C GLU A 250 28.01 -75.59 108.73
N LYS A 251 29.17 -74.93 108.70
CA LYS A 251 30.35 -75.31 109.50
C LYS A 251 30.07 -75.24 111.00
N GLU A 252 29.32 -74.24 111.47
CA GLU A 252 28.89 -74.12 112.87
C GLU A 252 27.86 -75.21 113.23
N ARG A 253 26.92 -75.54 112.34
CA ARG A 253 26.03 -76.70 112.52
C ARG A 253 26.85 -77.99 112.57
N GLU A 254 27.87 -78.11 111.75
CA GLU A 254 28.75 -79.27 111.70
C GLU A 254 29.63 -79.36 112.94
N SER A 255 30.12 -78.24 113.48
CA SER A 255 30.87 -78.20 114.74
C SER A 255 29.97 -78.46 115.94
N VAL A 256 28.73 -77.94 115.99
CA VAL A 256 27.72 -78.28 117.01
C VAL A 256 27.28 -79.74 116.90
N LYS A 257 27.25 -80.30 115.69
CA LYS A 257 27.01 -81.73 115.47
C LYS A 257 28.16 -82.58 116.03
N ARG A 258 29.42 -82.17 115.81
CA ARG A 258 30.62 -82.78 116.42
C ARG A 258 30.66 -82.59 117.96
N GLU A 259 30.22 -81.45 118.48
CA GLU A 259 30.15 -81.17 119.93
C GLU A 259 29.04 -81.99 120.62
N LYS A 260 27.97 -82.34 119.90
CA LYS A 260 26.98 -83.34 120.33
C LYS A 260 27.50 -84.78 120.24
N GLU A 261 28.47 -85.07 119.38
CA GLU A 261 29.17 -86.35 119.30
C GLU A 261 30.30 -86.47 120.35
N GLU A 262 30.82 -85.36 120.89
CA GLU A 262 31.91 -85.32 121.90
C GLU A 262 31.45 -85.13 123.37
N LYS A 263 30.15 -84.98 123.65
CA LYS A 263 29.62 -85.14 125.02
C LYS A 263 29.26 -86.62 125.27
N PRO A 264 29.95 -87.33 126.18
CA PRO A 264 29.66 -88.74 126.43
C PRO A 264 28.31 -88.87 127.15
N VAL A 265 27.40 -89.65 126.55
CA VAL A 265 26.26 -90.24 127.26
C VAL A 265 26.84 -91.23 128.29
N ALA A 266 26.97 -90.77 129.54
CA ALA A 266 27.28 -91.63 130.66
C ALA A 266 26.07 -92.55 130.95
N LYS A 267 26.37 -93.84 131.06
CA LYS A 267 25.42 -94.96 131.12
C LYS A 267 24.40 -94.83 132.26
N ALA A 268 23.17 -95.21 131.94
CA ALA A 268 22.11 -95.51 132.90
C ALA A 268 22.57 -96.57 133.91
N LYS A 269 22.34 -96.30 135.21
CA LYS A 269 22.29 -97.32 136.25
C LYS A 269 20.83 -97.48 136.67
N TYR A 270 20.25 -98.59 136.21
CA TYR A 270 18.86 -99.00 136.40
C TYR A 270 18.62 -99.37 137.87
N VAL A 271 17.71 -98.68 138.54
CA VAL A 271 17.15 -99.07 139.84
C VAL A 271 15.63 -99.12 139.68
N SER A 272 15.06 -100.28 139.97
CA SER A 272 13.67 -100.66 139.72
C SER A 272 12.69 -99.98 140.67
N ASP A 273 11.78 -99.16 140.14
CA ASP A 273 10.61 -98.68 140.89
C ASP A 273 9.32 -99.37 140.37
N PRO A 274 8.55 -100.10 141.22
CA PRO A 274 7.39 -100.91 140.85
C PRO A 274 6.26 -100.23 140.06
N ARG A 275 6.18 -98.90 140.04
CA ARG A 275 5.15 -98.18 139.26
C ARG A 275 5.39 -98.22 137.74
N ALA A 276 6.65 -98.35 137.29
CA ALA A 276 6.99 -98.42 135.87
C ALA A 276 6.56 -99.75 135.22
N ARG A 277 6.47 -100.84 135.99
CA ARG A 277 5.99 -102.14 135.50
C ARG A 277 4.50 -102.13 135.18
N ILE A 278 3.70 -101.40 135.96
CA ILE A 278 2.27 -101.24 135.69
C ILE A 278 2.06 -100.38 134.43
N ALA A 279 2.88 -99.34 134.22
CA ALA A 279 2.82 -98.50 133.01
C ALA A 279 3.27 -99.24 131.73
N ALA A 280 4.32 -100.07 131.81
CA ALA A 280 4.76 -100.88 130.66
C ALA A 280 3.72 -101.94 130.27
N MET A 281 3.04 -102.54 131.25
CA MET A 281 1.98 -103.51 130.98
C MET A 281 0.71 -102.86 130.40
N ALA A 282 0.39 -101.62 130.80
CA ALA A 282 -0.68 -100.83 130.20
C ALA A 282 -0.39 -100.42 128.75
N ILE A 283 0.85 -100.01 128.44
CA ILE A 283 1.24 -99.63 127.07
C ILE A 283 1.32 -100.87 126.15
N ALA A 284 1.80 -102.01 126.65
CA ALA A 284 1.84 -103.25 125.87
C ALA A 284 0.44 -103.80 125.54
N LEU A 285 -0.54 -103.65 126.45
CA LEU A 285 -1.94 -104.02 126.18
C LEU A 285 -2.60 -103.08 125.17
N VAL A 286 -2.37 -101.77 125.26
CA VAL A 286 -2.89 -100.80 124.28
C VAL A 286 -2.22 -100.98 122.91
N GLY A 287 -0.92 -101.28 122.88
CA GLY A 287 -0.19 -101.59 121.66
C GLY A 287 -0.65 -102.88 120.97
N SER A 288 -0.96 -103.94 121.72
CA SER A 288 -1.51 -105.18 121.14
C SER A 288 -2.92 -105.01 120.57
N ILE A 289 -3.75 -104.13 121.15
CA ILE A 289 -5.10 -103.86 120.61
C ILE A 289 -5.02 -103.03 119.32
N ILE A 290 -4.08 -102.08 119.21
CA ILE A 290 -3.92 -101.26 117.99
C ILE A 290 -3.21 -102.05 116.88
N TRP A 291 -2.26 -102.92 117.21
CA TRP A 291 -1.62 -103.80 116.23
C TRP A 291 -2.54 -104.93 115.73
N MET A 292 -3.55 -105.35 116.51
CA MET A 292 -4.64 -106.21 116.02
C MET A 292 -5.68 -105.47 115.15
N ALA A 293 -5.65 -104.13 115.06
CA ALA A 293 -6.64 -103.31 114.33
C ALA A 293 -6.12 -102.68 113.02
N SER A 294 -4.86 -102.93 112.63
CA SER A 294 -4.25 -102.33 111.43
C SER A 294 -3.84 -103.33 110.35
N ASP A 295 -4.39 -104.56 110.39
CA ASP A 295 -4.34 -105.51 109.28
C ASP A 295 -5.58 -105.33 108.38
N LYS A 296 -5.48 -104.37 107.47
CA LYS A 296 -6.09 -104.31 106.14
C LYS A 296 -5.27 -103.41 105.23
#